data_AF-A0A815NTB3-F1
#
_entry.id   AF-A0A815NTB3-F1
#
_cell.length_a   1.000
_cell.length_b   1.000
_cell.length_c   1.000
_cell.angle_alpha   90.00
_cell.angle_beta   90.00
_cell.angle_gamma   90.00
#
_symmetry.space_group_name_H-M   'P 1'
#
loop_
_entity.id
_entity.type
_entity.pdbx_description
1 polymer ?
#
loop_
_entity_poly.entity_id
_entity_poly.type
_entity_poly.pdbx_seq_one_letter_code
_entity_poly.pdbx_strand_id
1 'polypeptide(L)'
;MAAKEAVQKEKESQKEQIYYSDTYKDEMYEYRHVILPKEIAKKVPKGRLLSENEWRHLGVQQSLGWVHFMIHEPEPHILLFRRSLKVSQQVQQQRAAAAAAAQAQQQQYNALHMK
;
A
#
# COMPACT_ATOMS: atom_id res chain seq x y z
N MET A 1 0.64 -31.24 20.97
CA MET A 1 -0.46 -30.25 20.94
C MET A 1 0.05 -28.85 20.56
N ALA A 2 1.10 -28.33 21.20
CA ALA A 2 1.65 -26.99 20.92
C ALA A 2 1.98 -26.66 19.44
N ALA A 3 2.52 -27.60 18.66
CA ALA A 3 2.89 -27.34 17.26
C ALA A 3 1.67 -27.16 16.33
N LYS A 4 0.53 -27.79 16.63
CA LYS A 4 -0.70 -27.62 15.85
C LYS A 4 -1.40 -26.30 16.19
N GLU A 5 -1.32 -25.85 17.43
CA GLU A 5 -1.84 -24.54 17.86
C GLU A 5 -1.02 -23.37 17.31
N ALA A 6 0.31 -23.48 17.29
CA ALA A 6 1.17 -22.43 16.71
C ALA A 6 0.92 -22.23 15.20
N VAL A 7 0.80 -23.32 14.44
CA VAL A 7 0.52 -23.28 13.00
C VAL A 7 -0.89 -22.75 12.71
N GLN A 8 -1.88 -23.07 13.57
CA GLN A 8 -3.24 -22.54 13.47
C GLN A 8 -3.27 -21.02 13.69
N LYS A 9 -2.53 -20.54 14.71
CA LYS A 9 -2.45 -19.12 15.08
C LYS A 9 -1.70 -18.27 14.04
N GLU A 10 -0.67 -18.84 13.40
CA GLU A 10 0.01 -18.23 12.23
C GLU A 10 -0.90 -18.13 11.00
N LYS A 11 -1.71 -19.17 10.73
CA LYS A 11 -2.70 -19.15 9.64
C LYS A 11 -3.85 -18.18 9.86
N GLU A 12 -4.22 -17.90 11.11
CA GLU A 12 -5.18 -16.85 11.47
C GLU A 12 -4.56 -15.46 11.36
N SER A 13 -3.33 -15.26 11.83
CA SER A 13 -2.59 -14.01 11.69
C SER A 13 -2.44 -13.58 10.22
N GLN A 14 -2.18 -14.51 9.30
CA GLN A 14 -2.14 -14.18 7.87
C GLN A 14 -3.50 -13.79 7.27
N LYS A 15 -4.62 -14.22 7.86
CA LYS A 15 -5.96 -13.79 7.43
C LYS A 15 -6.30 -12.36 7.87
N GLU A 16 -5.53 -11.81 8.79
CA GLU A 16 -5.74 -10.46 9.35
C GLU A 16 -4.91 -9.39 8.63
N GLN A 17 -3.98 -9.79 7.75
CA GLN A 17 -3.14 -8.87 7.02
C GLN A 17 -3.78 -8.44 5.70
N ILE A 18 -3.67 -7.15 5.39
CA ILE A 18 -4.03 -6.61 4.07
C ILE A 18 -2.99 -7.08 3.06
N TYR A 19 -3.46 -7.73 1.99
CA TYR A 19 -2.61 -8.19 0.91
C TYR A 19 -2.57 -7.17 -0.23
N TYR A 20 -1.38 -6.97 -0.81
CA TYR A 20 -1.14 -6.05 -1.92
C TYR A 20 -0.58 -6.85 -3.09
N SER A 21 -1.20 -6.75 -4.26
CA SER A 21 -0.68 -7.40 -5.46
C SER A 21 0.61 -6.75 -5.97
N ASP A 22 1.28 -7.41 -6.90
CA ASP A 22 2.27 -6.73 -7.74
C ASP A 22 1.60 -5.64 -8.60
N THR A 23 2.41 -4.67 -9.02
CA THR A 23 1.95 -3.60 -9.91
C THR A 23 2.07 -4.03 -11.37
N TYR A 24 1.06 -3.69 -12.18
CA TYR A 24 1.07 -3.86 -13.63
C TYR A 24 0.73 -2.53 -14.30
N LYS A 25 1.12 -2.35 -15.56
CA LYS A 25 1.07 -1.04 -16.24
C LYS A 25 0.52 -1.17 -17.64
N ASP A 26 -0.21 -0.14 -18.07
CA ASP A 26 -0.47 0.14 -19.48
C ASP A 26 0.29 1.41 -19.91
N GLU A 27 -0.11 2.06 -21.00
CA GLU A 27 0.52 3.27 -21.52
C GLU A 27 0.30 4.52 -20.65
N MET A 28 -0.75 4.55 -19.82
CA MET A 28 -1.19 5.75 -19.09
C MET A 28 -1.16 5.57 -17.56
N TYR A 29 -1.37 4.36 -17.08
CA TYR A 29 -1.59 4.04 -15.68
C TYR A 29 -0.79 2.84 -15.19
N GLU A 30 -0.53 2.86 -13.89
CA GLU A 30 -0.06 1.74 -13.08
C GLU A 30 -1.22 1.29 -12.20
N TYR A 31 -1.39 -0.03 -12.08
CA TYR A 31 -2.51 -0.67 -11.40
C TYR A 31 -2.03 -1.64 -10.34
N ARG A 32 -2.90 -1.88 -9.36
CA ARG A 32 -2.73 -2.85 -8.28
C ARG A 32 -4.09 -3.18 -7.71
N HIS A 33 -4.27 -4.39 -7.21
CA HIS A 33 -5.39 -4.71 -6.35
C HIS A 33 -4.92 -4.92 -4.91
N VAL A 34 -5.79 -4.58 -3.96
CA VAL A 34 -5.60 -4.79 -2.52
C VAL A 34 -6.71 -5.68 -2.03
N ILE A 35 -6.35 -6.77 -1.35
CA ILE A 35 -7.31 -7.71 -0.79
C ILE A 35 -7.41 -7.43 0.71
N LEU A 36 -8.61 -7.05 1.14
CA LEU A 36 -8.93 -6.76 2.53
C LEU A 36 -9.28 -8.05 3.29
N PRO A 37 -8.82 -8.21 4.53
CA PRO A 37 -9.37 -9.16 5.49
C PRO A 37 -10.89 -9.02 5.60
N LYS A 38 -11.58 -10.14 5.84
CA LYS A 38 -13.05 -10.17 5.94
C LYS A 38 -13.61 -9.13 6.92
N GLU A 39 -12.94 -8.94 8.06
CA GLU A 39 -13.38 -8.00 9.10
C GLU A 39 -13.23 -6.52 8.69
N ILE A 40 -12.26 -6.20 7.83
CA ILE A 40 -12.08 -4.87 7.28
C ILE A 40 -13.04 -4.64 6.10
N ALA A 41 -13.21 -5.65 5.24
CA ALA A 41 -14.11 -5.59 4.08
C ALA A 41 -15.56 -5.25 4.46
N LYS A 42 -16.04 -5.73 5.62
CA LYS A 42 -17.38 -5.40 6.14
C LYS A 42 -17.60 -3.90 6.39
N LYS A 43 -16.52 -3.13 6.60
CA LYS A 43 -16.56 -1.69 6.85
C LYS A 43 -16.58 -0.85 5.57
N VAL A 44 -16.39 -1.47 4.41
CA VAL A 44 -16.37 -0.79 3.11
C VAL A 44 -17.81 -0.39 2.71
N PRO A 45 -18.08 0.90 2.48
CA PRO A 45 -19.34 1.37 1.91
C PRO A 45 -19.66 0.68 0.57
N LYS A 46 -20.90 0.23 0.42
CA LYS A 46 -21.36 -0.41 -0.83
C LYS A 46 -21.73 0.62 -1.88
N GLY A 47 -21.53 0.29 -3.15
CA GLY A 47 -22.03 1.07 -4.29
C GLY A 47 -21.31 2.39 -4.56
N ARG A 48 -20.15 2.65 -3.93
CA ARG A 48 -19.32 3.83 -4.26
C ARG A 48 -17.83 3.57 -4.09
N LEU A 49 -17.03 4.41 -4.76
CA LEU A 49 -15.58 4.45 -4.60
C LEU A 49 -15.18 5.10 -3.27
N LEU A 50 -13.94 4.83 -2.87
CA LEU A 50 -13.33 5.35 -1.64
C LEU A 50 -12.35 6.46 -1.99
N SER A 51 -12.44 7.58 -1.28
CA SER A 51 -11.41 8.62 -1.29
C SER A 51 -10.11 8.13 -0.63
N GLU A 52 -9.01 8.86 -0.86
CA GLU A 52 -7.72 8.56 -0.24
C GLU A 52 -7.79 8.43 1.28
N ASN A 53 -8.48 9.37 1.92
CA ASN A 53 -8.66 9.32 3.36
C ASN A 53 -9.41 8.06 3.78
N GLU A 54 -10.52 7.70 3.11
CA GLU A 54 -11.33 6.56 3.52
C GLU A 54 -10.58 5.23 3.44
N TRP A 55 -9.88 4.95 2.34
CA TRP A 55 -9.14 3.68 2.26
C TRP A 55 -7.91 3.67 3.19
N ARG A 56 -7.29 4.82 3.48
CA ARG A 56 -6.24 4.91 4.51
C ARG A 56 -6.78 4.62 5.91
N HIS A 57 -7.99 5.10 6.25
CA HIS A 57 -8.63 4.80 7.53
C HIS A 57 -9.01 3.32 7.69
N LEU A 58 -9.18 2.59 6.58
CA LEU A 58 -9.35 1.13 6.60
C LEU A 58 -8.03 0.37 6.84
N GLY A 59 -6.90 1.08 6.91
CA GLY A 59 -5.57 0.50 7.12
C GLY A 59 -4.81 0.19 5.82
N VAL A 60 -5.36 0.53 4.65
CA VAL A 60 -4.63 0.37 3.38
C VAL A 60 -3.48 1.38 3.35
N GLN A 61 -2.26 0.88 3.18
CA GLN A 61 -1.04 1.68 3.17
C GLN A 61 -0.32 1.50 1.84
N GLN A 62 -0.23 2.59 1.08
CA GLN A 62 0.53 2.66 -0.15
C GLN A 62 1.07 4.07 -0.37
N SER A 63 1.97 4.20 -1.34
CA SER A 63 2.56 5.49 -1.73
C SER A 63 1.48 6.48 -2.22
N LEU A 64 1.87 7.74 -2.43
CA LEU A 64 0.93 8.77 -2.88
C LEU A 64 0.46 8.53 -4.33
N GLY A 65 -0.73 9.05 -4.65
CA GLY A 65 -1.28 9.12 -6.01
C GLY A 65 -2.13 7.93 -6.47
N TRP A 66 -2.38 6.96 -5.59
CA TRP A 66 -3.28 5.83 -5.90
C TRP A 66 -4.75 6.22 -5.71
N VAL A 67 -5.58 5.84 -6.68
CA VAL A 67 -7.00 6.14 -6.74
C VAL A 67 -7.78 4.84 -6.84
N HIS A 68 -8.74 4.62 -5.94
CA HIS A 68 -9.72 3.53 -6.05
C HIS A 68 -10.67 3.87 -7.20
N PHE A 69 -10.55 3.16 -8.33
CA PHE A 69 -11.16 3.61 -9.59
C PHE A 69 -12.33 2.76 -10.09
N MET A 70 -12.47 1.55 -9.55
CA MET A 70 -13.51 0.61 -9.98
C MET A 70 -13.93 -0.27 -8.81
N ILE A 71 -15.22 -0.58 -8.73
CA ILE A 71 -15.79 -1.52 -7.76
C ILE A 71 -15.85 -2.90 -8.43
N HIS A 72 -15.28 -3.90 -7.77
CA HIS A 72 -15.43 -5.30 -8.17
C HIS A 72 -16.59 -5.92 -7.40
N GLU A 73 -17.80 -5.85 -7.98
CA GLU A 73 -19.03 -6.29 -7.30
C GLU A 73 -19.03 -7.76 -6.82
N PRO A 74 -18.50 -8.74 -7.59
CA PRO A 74 -18.46 -10.13 -7.14
C PRO A 74 -17.62 -10.34 -5.88
N GLU A 75 -16.53 -9.58 -5.72
CA GLU A 75 -15.59 -9.73 -4.59
C GLU A 75 -15.28 -8.37 -3.95
N PRO A 76 -16.19 -7.84 -3.10
CA PRO A 76 -16.10 -6.47 -2.55
C PRO A 76 -14.92 -6.26 -1.58
N HIS A 77 -14.25 -7.35 -1.20
CA HIS A 77 -13.02 -7.31 -0.40
C HIS A 77 -11.79 -7.02 -1.25
N ILE A 78 -11.91 -6.96 -2.59
CA ILE A 78 -10.85 -6.58 -3.51
C ILE A 78 -11.06 -5.12 -3.91
N LEU A 79 -10.11 -4.26 -3.53
CA LEU A 79 -10.06 -2.86 -3.94
C LEU A 79 -9.13 -2.68 -5.14
N LEU A 80 -9.64 -2.07 -6.22
CA LEU A 80 -8.89 -1.84 -7.45
C LEU A 80 -8.33 -0.42 -7.49
N PHE A 81 -7.01 -0.30 -7.53
CA PHE A 81 -6.32 0.98 -7.55
C PHE A 81 -5.62 1.24 -8.88
N ARG A 82 -5.61 2.50 -9.31
CA ARG A 82 -4.77 2.99 -10.39
C ARG A 82 -4.03 4.26 -9.98
N ARG A 83 -2.88 4.51 -10.58
CA ARG A 83 -2.11 5.74 -10.46
C ARG A 83 -1.59 6.13 -11.84
N SER A 84 -1.65 7.40 -12.22
CA SER A 84 -1.10 7.81 -13.52
C SER A 84 0.42 7.63 -13.53
N LEU A 85 0.99 7.23 -14.68
CA LEU A 85 2.44 7.06 -14.80
C LEU A 85 3.21 8.36 -14.54
N LYS A 86 2.63 9.51 -14.93
CA LYS A 86 3.20 10.84 -14.63
C LYS A 86 3.36 11.06 -13.13
N VAL A 87 2.32 10.76 -12.34
CA VAL A 87 2.39 10.87 -10.87
C VAL A 87 3.33 9.82 -10.28
N SER A 88 3.32 8.59 -10.82
CA SER A 88 4.25 7.53 -10.38
C SER A 88 5.71 7.97 -10.53
N GLN A 89 6.08 8.55 -11.69
CA GLN A 89 7.42 9.08 -11.93
C GLN A 89 7.75 10.25 -10.99
N GLN A 90 6.83 11.19 -10.79
CA GLN A 90 7.03 12.30 -9.85
C GLN A 90 7.28 11.81 -8.42
N VAL A 91 6.49 10.86 -7.94
CA VAL A 91 6.65 10.27 -6.60
C VAL A 91 7.99 9.54 -6.48
N GLN A 92 8.42 8.82 -7.52
CA GLN A 92 9.72 8.14 -7.53
C GLN A 92 10.89 9.14 -7.47
N GLN A 93 10.83 10.22 -8.26
CA GLN A 93 11.83 11.28 -8.26
C GLN A 93 11.92 11.98 -6.91
N GLN A 94 10.78 12.33 -6.30
CA GLN A 94 10.73 12.96 -4.97
C GLN A 94 11.35 12.06 -3.90
N ARG A 95 11.08 10.75 -3.93
CA ARG A 95 11.65 9.79 -2.96
C ARG A 95 13.15 9.61 -3.15
N ALA A 96 13.61 9.54 -4.40
CA ALA A 96 15.05 9.45 -4.70
C ALA A 96 15.80 10.71 -4.23
N ALA A 97 15.25 11.90 -4.49
CA ALA A 97 15.82 13.16 -4.03
C ALA A 97 15.87 13.25 -2.50
N ALA A 98 14.79 12.86 -1.81
CA ALA A 98 14.75 12.85 -0.35
C ALA A 98 15.77 11.87 0.25
N ALA A 99 15.93 10.68 -0.33
CA ALA A 99 16.92 9.70 0.10
C ALA A 99 18.36 10.21 -0.09
N ALA A 100 18.66 10.82 -1.23
CA ALA A 100 19.97 11.42 -1.50
C ALA A 100 20.28 12.57 -0.53
N ALA A 101 19.31 13.43 -0.24
CA ALA A 101 19.46 14.53 0.72
C ALA A 101 19.74 14.01 2.13
N ALA A 102 19.00 12.98 2.58
CA ALA A 102 19.21 12.37 3.89
C ALA A 102 20.61 11.73 4.01
N GLN A 103 21.09 11.06 2.96
CA GLN A 103 22.44 10.50 2.93
C GLN A 103 23.52 11.57 3.00
N ALA A 104 23.38 12.66 2.24
CA ALA A 104 24.32 13.79 2.28
C ALA A 104 24.39 14.43 3.68
N GLN A 105 23.24 14.63 4.33
CA GLN A 105 23.18 15.14 5.71
C GLN A 105 23.88 14.19 6.70
N GLN A 106 23.65 12.88 6.58
CA GLN A 106 24.30 11.89 7.43
C GLN A 106 25.83 11.87 7.23
N GLN A 107 26.29 11.97 5.98
CA GLN A 107 27.73 12.04 5.67
C GLN A 107 28.37 13.29 6.27
N GLN A 108 27.70 14.44 6.14
CA GLN A 108 28.16 15.69 6.74
C GLN A 108 28.21 15.58 8.27
N TYR A 109 27.17 15.03 8.91
CA TYR A 109 27.15 14.81 10.36
C TYR A 109 28.30 13.90 10.81
N ASN A 110 28.51 12.78 10.13
CA ASN A 110 29.61 11.85 10.43
C ASN A 110 30.97 12.53 10.24
N ALA A 111 31.16 13.30 9.18
CA ALA A 111 32.42 14.02 8.92
C ALA A 111 32.73 15.07 10.01
N LEU A 112 31.70 15.68 10.61
CA LEU A 112 31.86 16.67 11.69
C LEU A 112 32.17 16.04 13.07
N HIS A 113 31.72 14.81 13.32
CA HIS A 113 31.82 14.15 14.63
C HIS A 113 32.86 13.01 14.71
N MET A 114 33.72 12.85 13.69
CA MET A 114 34.86 11.91 13.71
C MET A 114 36.20 12.57 14.10
N LYS A 115 36.18 13.67 14.86
CA LYS A 115 37.37 14.22 15.54
C LYS A 115 37.33 13.89 17.03
#